data_AF-A0A1I8I1I5-F1
#
_entry.id   AF-A0A1I8I1I5-F1
#
_cell.length_a   1.000
_cell.length_b   1.000
_cell.length_c   1.000
_cell.angle_alpha   90.00
_cell.angle_beta   90.00
_cell.angle_gamma   90.00
#
_symmetry.space_group_name_H-M   'P 1'
#
loop_
_entity.id
_entity.type
_entity.pdbx_description
1 polymer ?
#
loop_
_entity_poly.entity_id
_entity_poly.type
_entity_poly.pdbx_seq_one_letter_code
_entity_poly.pdbx_strand_id
1 'polypeptide(L)'
;KVDELRSKINLLEGDRKAYYENSYYTQKRNRERIGQLRKENKDLRKQLRDRLSADDHVIGQAFQEKPVERAAMANKTGRDAIQAMDYKVCDTKKKLNALKHVTSGKQKRLQELQTANQALKKESGEASSNAAGGDGDDANASPEAQKLRDLENKMDKTSMKLKEAEHIKRTYEQIKARLHEDHLSFGNSLDSMEKEIRDCRVEIAELRLREEEAKRNKEEAQLKLKKTEETVYTERKRREQEIQQLKAEAEEKRLHYEKIERRIAQRESSSTQDIGGGGGGERSFSAAPGGSQQQLQQPPERITDLQEAFQRIKEATGVSDLPEVVARFEGQGATRERLEGLKASSETQIRRLRDQRDQLRAQFDDLKYSGECRLSSGQTLLEKYQNQLLREDSDRVSIAEELERLSKVLVQAKAGVEHLHEKLAHVRAPRSHALQAQIDPASDTYAIDLLGKAEEKVIRLLEELETEDVDQRLRDMRSEEFSAQVESKLPQQNVRVKLGSGGVGVGGGGGGGAGGGGGGGRDVYDDDDSDSGGDGADGDGEVLSRAAVKKQSLLLH
;
A
#
# COMPACT_ATOMS: atom_id res chain seq x y z
N LYS A 1 -141.24 -75.18 -100.75
CA LYS A 1 -139.88 -75.06 -101.33
C LYS A 1 -139.50 -73.62 -101.71
N VAL A 2 -140.19 -72.95 -102.64
CA VAL A 2 -139.81 -71.57 -103.04
C VAL A 2 -139.98 -70.57 -101.88
N ASP A 3 -141.09 -70.63 -101.14
CA ASP A 3 -141.37 -69.67 -100.06
C ASP A 3 -140.48 -69.88 -98.82
N GLU A 4 -140.06 -71.12 -98.55
CA GLU A 4 -139.08 -71.44 -97.50
C GLU A 4 -137.71 -70.84 -97.82
N LEU A 5 -137.28 -70.87 -99.09
CA LEU A 5 -136.03 -70.23 -99.52
C LEU A 5 -136.13 -68.69 -99.43
N ARG A 6 -137.27 -68.10 -99.80
CA ARG A 6 -137.52 -66.66 -99.62
C ARG A 6 -137.49 -66.25 -98.15
N SER A 7 -138.14 -67.01 -97.28
CA SER A 7 -138.14 -66.77 -95.83
C SER A 7 -136.72 -66.87 -95.24
N LYS A 8 -135.93 -67.86 -95.68
CA LYS A 8 -134.53 -68.03 -95.25
C LYS A 8 -133.59 -66.93 -95.76
N ILE A 9 -133.81 -66.42 -96.98
CA ILE A 9 -133.09 -65.26 -97.51
C ILE A 9 -133.43 -64.01 -96.69
N ASN A 10 -134.72 -63.73 -96.45
CA ASN A 10 -135.15 -62.59 -95.64
C ASN A 10 -134.59 -62.64 -94.21
N LEU A 11 -134.48 -63.83 -93.61
CA LEU A 11 -133.87 -64.00 -92.28
C LEU A 11 -132.35 -63.71 -92.32
N LEU A 12 -131.63 -64.24 -93.31
CA LEU A 12 -130.19 -63.98 -93.48
C LEU A 12 -129.89 -62.50 -93.81
N GLU A 13 -130.77 -61.83 -94.56
CA GLU A 13 -130.69 -60.40 -94.82
C GLU A 13 -131.01 -59.58 -93.57
N GLY A 14 -131.99 -60.01 -92.77
CA GLY A 14 -132.30 -59.45 -91.45
C GLY A 14 -131.14 -59.56 -90.46
N ASP A 15 -130.56 -60.74 -90.32
CA ASP A 15 -129.37 -60.99 -89.48
C ASP A 15 -128.18 -60.18 -89.98
N ARG A 16 -127.89 -60.20 -91.29
CA ARG A 16 -126.79 -59.42 -91.88
C ARG A 16 -126.97 -57.92 -91.64
N LYS A 17 -128.20 -57.41 -91.74
CA LYS A 17 -128.54 -56.02 -91.42
C LYS A 17 -128.35 -55.74 -89.93
N ALA A 18 -128.85 -56.59 -89.03
CA ALA A 18 -128.67 -56.45 -87.58
C ALA A 18 -127.20 -56.51 -87.16
N TYR A 19 -126.38 -57.37 -87.76
CA TYR A 19 -124.93 -57.41 -87.54
C TYR A 19 -124.23 -56.14 -88.00
N TYR A 20 -124.57 -55.59 -89.18
CA TYR A 20 -124.02 -54.31 -89.63
C TYR A 20 -124.50 -53.14 -88.76
N GLU A 21 -125.77 -53.10 -88.36
CA GLU A 21 -126.33 -52.06 -87.49
C GLU A 21 -125.70 -52.11 -86.09
N ASN A 22 -125.51 -53.29 -85.51
CA ASN A 22 -124.82 -53.46 -84.22
C ASN A 22 -123.31 -53.16 -84.32
N SER A 23 -122.64 -53.56 -85.41
CA SER A 23 -121.24 -53.20 -85.67
C SER A 23 -121.08 -51.68 -85.85
N TYR A 24 -122.00 -51.03 -86.57
CA TYR A 24 -122.01 -49.59 -86.76
C TYR A 24 -122.32 -48.84 -85.45
N TYR A 25 -123.28 -49.34 -84.66
CA TYR A 25 -123.61 -48.80 -83.34
C TYR A 25 -122.45 -48.92 -82.35
N THR A 26 -121.79 -50.08 -82.29
CA THR A 26 -120.59 -50.28 -81.45
C THR A 26 -119.40 -49.45 -81.93
N GLN A 27 -119.17 -49.32 -83.23
CA GLN A 27 -118.17 -48.39 -83.77
C GLN A 27 -118.48 -46.93 -83.42
N LYS A 28 -119.75 -46.51 -83.51
CA LYS A 28 -120.19 -45.15 -83.12
C LYS A 28 -119.96 -44.91 -81.63
N ARG A 29 -120.40 -45.83 -80.76
CA ARG A 29 -120.18 -45.78 -79.30
C ARG A 29 -118.68 -45.76 -78.95
N ASN A 30 -117.86 -46.53 -79.66
CA ASN A 30 -116.41 -46.53 -79.48
C ASN A 30 -115.77 -45.21 -79.91
N ARG A 31 -116.20 -44.61 -81.04
CA ARG A 31 -115.76 -43.27 -81.46
C ARG A 31 -116.17 -42.20 -80.43
N GLU A 32 -117.38 -42.28 -79.89
CA GLU A 32 -117.87 -41.40 -78.82
C GLU A 32 -117.04 -41.56 -77.53
N ARG A 33 -116.73 -42.79 -77.10
CA ARG A 33 -115.91 -43.03 -75.90
C ARG A 33 -114.45 -42.60 -76.09
N ILE A 34 -113.87 -42.80 -77.27
CA ILE A 34 -112.55 -42.24 -77.61
C ILE A 34 -112.60 -40.70 -77.59
N GLY A 35 -113.69 -40.10 -78.07
CA GLY A 35 -113.94 -38.66 -77.97
C GLY A 35 -113.97 -38.15 -76.53
N GLN A 36 -114.66 -38.87 -75.63
CA GLN A 36 -114.68 -38.57 -74.19
C GLN A 36 -113.28 -38.69 -73.58
N LEU A 37 -112.60 -39.83 -73.75
CA LEU A 37 -111.25 -40.07 -73.21
C LEU A 37 -110.21 -39.06 -73.70
N ARG A 38 -110.36 -38.54 -74.94
CA ARG A 38 -109.52 -37.46 -75.48
C ARG A 38 -109.84 -36.10 -74.86
N LYS A 39 -111.11 -35.81 -74.54
CA LYS A 39 -111.49 -34.61 -73.78
C LYS A 39 -110.96 -34.70 -72.34
N GLU A 40 -111.24 -35.80 -71.64
CA GLU A 40 -110.73 -36.10 -70.30
C GLU A 40 -109.19 -35.96 -70.23
N ASN A 41 -108.44 -36.51 -71.20
CA ASN A 41 -106.99 -36.30 -71.28
C ASN A 41 -106.57 -34.85 -71.53
N LYS A 42 -107.30 -34.11 -72.39
CA LYS A 42 -107.02 -32.70 -72.64
C LYS A 42 -107.28 -31.85 -71.39
N ASP A 43 -108.34 -32.16 -70.66
CA ASP A 43 -108.74 -31.45 -69.45
C ASP A 43 -107.79 -31.77 -68.28
N LEU A 44 -107.38 -33.04 -68.10
CA LEU A 44 -106.34 -33.42 -67.13
C LEU A 44 -104.98 -32.77 -67.44
N ARG A 45 -104.57 -32.72 -68.72
CA ARG A 45 -103.35 -32.01 -69.14
C ARG A 45 -103.46 -30.49 -68.95
N LYS A 46 -104.67 -29.93 -69.03
CA LYS A 46 -104.92 -28.53 -68.70
C LYS A 46 -104.81 -28.31 -67.19
N GLN A 47 -105.52 -29.09 -66.37
CA GLN A 47 -105.46 -29.01 -64.91
C GLN A 47 -104.03 -29.18 -64.36
N LEU A 48 -103.23 -30.09 -64.94
CA LEU A 48 -101.83 -30.26 -64.56
C LEU A 48 -101.00 -29.00 -64.87
N ARG A 49 -101.19 -28.42 -66.06
CA ARG A 49 -100.53 -27.16 -66.46
C ARG A 49 -100.96 -25.98 -65.58
N ASP A 50 -102.25 -25.87 -65.30
CA ASP A 50 -102.81 -24.78 -64.48
C ASP A 50 -102.26 -24.88 -63.04
N ARG A 51 -102.10 -26.09 -62.48
CA ARG A 51 -101.46 -26.29 -61.17
C ARG A 51 -99.95 -26.01 -61.17
N LEU A 52 -99.21 -26.51 -62.15
CA LEU A 52 -97.77 -26.23 -62.27
C LEU A 52 -97.52 -24.72 -62.46
N SER A 53 -98.33 -24.06 -63.29
CA SER A 53 -98.26 -22.60 -63.49
C SER A 53 -98.65 -21.81 -62.24
N ALA A 54 -99.49 -22.34 -61.37
CA ALA A 54 -99.80 -21.71 -60.08
C ALA A 54 -98.64 -21.85 -59.09
N ASP A 55 -98.04 -23.04 -58.99
CA ASP A 55 -96.83 -23.29 -58.18
C ASP A 55 -95.66 -22.40 -58.67
N ASP A 56 -95.40 -22.36 -59.97
CA ASP A 56 -94.37 -21.48 -60.58
C ASP A 56 -94.64 -19.99 -60.32
N HIS A 57 -95.91 -19.56 -60.28
CA HIS A 57 -96.27 -18.19 -59.96
C HIS A 57 -96.01 -17.85 -58.49
N VAL A 58 -96.40 -18.74 -57.56
CA VAL A 58 -96.17 -18.57 -56.12
C VAL A 58 -94.67 -18.57 -55.79
N ILE A 59 -93.90 -19.50 -56.38
CA ILE A 59 -92.42 -19.53 -56.26
C ILE A 59 -91.82 -18.26 -56.88
N GLY A 60 -92.30 -17.83 -58.05
CA GLY A 60 -91.84 -16.62 -58.73
C GLY A 60 -92.05 -15.34 -57.92
N GLN A 61 -93.16 -15.23 -57.19
CA GLN A 61 -93.47 -14.10 -56.29
C GLN A 61 -92.66 -14.18 -54.99
N ALA A 62 -92.58 -15.35 -54.36
CA ALA A 62 -91.87 -15.54 -53.08
C ALA A 62 -90.34 -15.31 -53.19
N PHE A 63 -89.74 -15.56 -54.35
CA PHE A 63 -88.30 -15.36 -54.61
C PHE A 63 -88.02 -14.19 -55.57
N GLN A 64 -88.87 -13.18 -55.63
CA GLN A 64 -88.70 -12.03 -56.54
C GLN A 64 -87.35 -11.32 -56.34
N GLU A 65 -86.90 -11.14 -55.09
CA GLU A 65 -85.62 -10.51 -54.74
C GLU A 65 -84.43 -11.50 -54.71
N LYS A 66 -84.67 -12.79 -54.97
CA LYS A 66 -83.70 -13.88 -54.75
C LYS A 66 -83.51 -14.73 -56.01
N PRO A 67 -82.79 -14.22 -57.02
CA PRO A 67 -82.71 -14.85 -58.34
C PRO A 67 -82.03 -16.23 -58.32
N VAL A 68 -81.05 -16.44 -57.45
CA VAL A 68 -80.30 -17.71 -57.33
C VAL A 68 -81.18 -18.79 -56.72
N GLU A 69 -81.89 -18.48 -55.64
CA GLU A 69 -82.86 -19.40 -55.04
C GLU A 69 -84.02 -19.67 -55.99
N ARG A 70 -84.57 -18.63 -56.65
CA ARG A 70 -85.63 -18.77 -57.66
C ARG A 70 -85.23 -19.75 -58.77
N ALA A 71 -84.02 -19.63 -59.32
CA ALA A 71 -83.52 -20.56 -60.33
C ALA A 71 -83.37 -21.99 -59.80
N ALA A 72 -82.89 -22.15 -58.56
CA ALA A 72 -82.76 -23.46 -57.91
C ALA A 72 -84.12 -24.11 -57.55
N MET A 73 -85.22 -23.35 -57.55
CA MET A 73 -86.58 -23.83 -57.26
C MET A 73 -87.46 -23.99 -58.51
N ALA A 74 -86.97 -23.63 -59.71
CA ALA A 74 -87.70 -23.82 -60.95
C ALA A 74 -87.99 -25.32 -61.21
N ASN A 75 -89.21 -25.63 -61.67
CA ASN A 75 -89.73 -26.98 -61.92
C ASN A 75 -89.92 -27.86 -60.65
N LYS A 76 -90.00 -27.28 -59.46
CA LYS A 76 -90.33 -27.99 -58.21
C LYS A 76 -91.73 -27.62 -57.73
N THR A 77 -92.40 -28.52 -57.01
CA THR A 77 -93.69 -28.17 -56.40
C THR A 77 -93.50 -27.19 -55.24
N GLY A 78 -94.54 -26.44 -54.89
CA GLY A 78 -94.49 -25.51 -53.76
C GLY A 78 -94.10 -26.19 -52.43
N ARG A 79 -94.43 -27.48 -52.26
CA ARG A 79 -94.07 -28.26 -51.06
C ARG A 79 -92.57 -28.60 -51.01
N ASP A 80 -92.00 -29.02 -52.13
CA ASP A 80 -90.56 -29.29 -52.23
C ASP A 80 -89.75 -27.98 -52.06
N ALA A 81 -90.35 -26.86 -52.48
CA ALA A 81 -89.74 -25.54 -52.32
C ALA A 81 -89.60 -25.13 -50.85
N ILE A 82 -90.65 -25.35 -50.04
CA ILE A 82 -90.61 -25.13 -48.59
C ILE A 82 -89.54 -26.00 -47.93
N GLN A 83 -89.55 -27.32 -48.18
CA GLN A 83 -88.62 -28.25 -47.55
C GLN A 83 -87.14 -27.92 -47.86
N ALA A 84 -86.83 -27.53 -49.11
CA ALA A 84 -85.49 -27.13 -49.49
C ALA A 84 -85.05 -25.80 -48.84
N MET A 85 -85.98 -24.87 -48.58
CA MET A 85 -85.69 -23.66 -47.81
C MET A 85 -85.52 -23.95 -46.33
N ASP A 86 -86.31 -24.85 -45.74
CA ASP A 86 -86.16 -25.26 -44.34
C ASP A 86 -84.77 -25.86 -44.09
N TYR A 87 -84.26 -26.74 -44.97
CA TYR A 87 -82.89 -27.23 -44.87
C TYR A 87 -81.84 -26.12 -44.95
N LYS A 88 -82.00 -25.15 -45.87
CA LYS A 88 -81.10 -23.97 -45.95
C LYS A 88 -81.16 -23.10 -44.68
N VAL A 89 -82.35 -22.93 -44.09
CA VAL A 89 -82.54 -22.19 -42.82
C VAL A 89 -81.89 -22.95 -41.66
N CYS A 90 -82.03 -24.27 -41.60
CA CYS A 90 -81.33 -25.10 -40.62
C CYS A 90 -79.81 -24.98 -40.74
N ASP A 91 -79.24 -25.05 -41.95
CA ASP A 91 -77.80 -24.99 -42.15
C ASP A 91 -77.21 -23.59 -41.94
N THR A 92 -77.92 -22.53 -42.33
CA THR A 92 -77.52 -21.15 -41.99
C THR A 92 -77.61 -20.90 -40.48
N LYS A 93 -78.62 -21.45 -39.79
CA LYS A 93 -78.73 -21.40 -38.32
C LYS A 93 -77.61 -22.17 -37.61
N LYS A 94 -77.22 -23.36 -38.11
CA LYS A 94 -76.05 -24.11 -37.62
C LYS A 94 -74.76 -23.29 -37.79
N LYS A 95 -74.51 -22.73 -38.99
CA LYS A 95 -73.35 -21.86 -39.27
C LYS A 95 -73.32 -20.64 -38.35
N LEU A 96 -74.45 -19.97 -38.16
CA LEU A 96 -74.60 -18.82 -37.27
C LEU A 96 -74.34 -19.18 -35.80
N ASN A 97 -74.82 -20.34 -35.33
CA ASN A 97 -74.55 -20.82 -33.98
C ASN A 97 -73.07 -21.16 -33.77
N ALA A 98 -72.41 -21.79 -34.76
CA ALA A 98 -70.97 -22.06 -34.72
C ALA A 98 -70.15 -20.76 -34.66
N LEU A 99 -70.49 -19.77 -35.49
CA LEU A 99 -69.87 -18.45 -35.44
C LEU A 99 -70.09 -17.74 -34.10
N LYS A 100 -71.31 -17.78 -33.53
CA LYS A 100 -71.59 -17.24 -32.18
C LYS A 100 -70.73 -17.90 -31.10
N HIS A 101 -70.55 -19.22 -31.15
CA HIS A 101 -69.68 -19.92 -30.21
C HIS A 101 -68.21 -19.47 -30.32
N VAL A 102 -67.68 -19.39 -31.56
CA VAL A 102 -66.31 -18.89 -31.81
C VAL A 102 -66.14 -17.45 -31.32
N THR A 103 -67.09 -16.56 -31.60
CA THR A 103 -67.06 -15.17 -31.12
C THR A 103 -67.10 -15.09 -29.60
N SER A 104 -67.96 -15.89 -28.93
CA SER A 104 -68.02 -15.94 -27.46
C SER A 104 -66.70 -16.44 -26.85
N GLY A 105 -66.08 -17.47 -27.44
CA GLY A 105 -64.76 -17.96 -27.01
C GLY A 105 -63.67 -16.90 -27.16
N LYS A 106 -63.61 -16.20 -28.30
CA LYS A 106 -62.68 -15.08 -28.51
C LYS A 106 -62.92 -13.93 -27.52
N GLN A 107 -64.17 -13.61 -27.21
CA GLN A 107 -64.53 -12.55 -26.27
C GLN A 107 -64.11 -12.90 -24.84
N LYS A 108 -64.30 -14.15 -24.39
CA LYS A 108 -63.77 -14.62 -23.09
C LYS A 108 -62.25 -14.51 -23.03
N ARG A 109 -61.55 -14.98 -24.07
CA ARG A 109 -60.08 -14.89 -24.12
C ARG A 109 -59.57 -13.45 -24.13
N LEU A 110 -60.30 -12.53 -24.77
CA LEU A 110 -59.99 -11.10 -24.73
C LEU A 110 -60.19 -10.51 -23.33
N GLN A 111 -61.23 -10.92 -22.60
CA GLN A 111 -61.44 -10.52 -21.20
C GLN A 111 -60.31 -11.05 -20.28
N GLU A 112 -59.91 -12.33 -20.42
CA GLU A 112 -58.78 -12.92 -19.70
C GLU A 112 -57.46 -12.15 -19.95
N LEU A 113 -57.20 -11.77 -21.21
CA LEU A 113 -56.01 -11.00 -21.57
C LEU A 113 -56.07 -9.56 -21.06
N GLN A 114 -57.27 -8.96 -20.97
CA GLN A 114 -57.48 -7.65 -20.38
C GLN A 114 -57.27 -7.65 -18.86
N THR A 115 -57.80 -8.65 -18.13
CA THR A 115 -57.59 -8.76 -16.68
C THR A 115 -56.13 -9.06 -16.35
N ALA A 116 -55.47 -9.93 -17.12
CA ALA A 116 -54.03 -10.17 -16.99
C ALA A 116 -53.20 -8.90 -17.24
N ASN A 117 -53.52 -8.12 -18.28
CA ASN A 117 -52.85 -6.83 -18.53
C ASN A 117 -53.11 -5.80 -17.41
N GLN A 118 -54.30 -5.79 -16.81
CA GLN A 118 -54.60 -4.89 -15.68
C GLN A 118 -53.84 -5.32 -14.42
N ALA A 119 -53.67 -6.62 -14.17
CA ALA A 119 -52.84 -7.13 -13.08
C ALA A 119 -51.37 -6.74 -13.28
N LEU A 120 -50.79 -7.04 -14.45
CA LEU A 120 -49.41 -6.68 -14.78
C LEU A 120 -49.15 -5.17 -14.74
N LYS A 121 -50.14 -4.33 -15.09
CA LYS A 121 -50.03 -2.86 -14.96
C LYS A 121 -50.07 -2.37 -13.52
N LYS A 122 -50.77 -3.06 -12.61
CA LYS A 122 -50.72 -2.77 -11.18
C LYS A 122 -49.38 -3.18 -10.58
N GLU A 123 -48.95 -4.41 -10.84
CA GLU A 123 -47.67 -4.96 -10.42
C GLU A 123 -46.49 -4.12 -10.94
N SER A 124 -46.52 -3.70 -12.22
CA SER A 124 -45.53 -2.78 -12.78
C SER A 124 -45.62 -1.35 -12.22
N GLY A 125 -46.80 -0.89 -11.80
CA GLY A 125 -46.97 0.40 -11.14
C GLY A 125 -46.38 0.39 -9.73
N GLU A 126 -46.68 -0.67 -8.97
CA GLU A 126 -46.15 -0.95 -7.63
C GLU A 126 -44.63 -1.15 -7.65
N ALA A 127 -44.10 -1.83 -8.67
CA ALA A 127 -42.66 -1.94 -8.90
C ALA A 127 -42.01 -0.58 -9.23
N SER A 128 -42.64 0.25 -10.08
CA SER A 128 -42.14 1.59 -10.40
C SER A 128 -42.16 2.55 -9.20
N SER A 129 -43.17 2.49 -8.32
CA SER A 129 -43.17 3.27 -7.07
C SER A 129 -42.07 2.84 -6.10
N ASN A 130 -41.61 1.59 -6.17
CA ASN A 130 -40.52 1.08 -5.35
C ASN A 130 -39.13 1.31 -5.98
N ALA A 131 -39.06 1.48 -7.30
CA ALA A 131 -37.81 1.70 -8.05
C ALA A 131 -37.46 3.19 -8.24
N ALA A 132 -38.43 4.10 -8.15
CA ALA A 132 -38.22 5.55 -8.26
C ALA A 132 -37.61 6.16 -6.98
N GLY A 133 -36.46 5.64 -6.54
CA GLY A 133 -35.66 6.18 -5.45
C GLY A 133 -34.84 7.41 -5.85
N GLY A 134 -35.48 8.45 -6.39
CA GLY A 134 -34.81 9.70 -6.78
C GLY A 134 -35.80 10.86 -6.93
N ASP A 135 -35.59 11.92 -6.14
CA ASP A 135 -36.25 13.23 -6.17
C ASP A 135 -37.78 13.28 -6.41
N GLY A 136 -38.55 13.22 -5.31
CA GLY A 136 -39.97 13.61 -5.32
C GLY A 136 -40.76 13.15 -4.08
N ASP A 137 -41.19 14.12 -3.28
CA ASP A 137 -42.20 14.04 -2.20
C ASP A 137 -42.09 12.93 -1.13
N ASP A 138 -41.64 13.35 0.07
CA ASP A 138 -41.51 12.57 1.31
C ASP A 138 -42.85 12.05 1.90
N ALA A 139 -43.98 12.41 1.29
CA ALA A 139 -45.32 12.12 1.81
C ALA A 139 -45.84 10.69 1.50
N ASN A 140 -45.17 9.93 0.62
CA ASN A 140 -45.70 8.67 0.10
C ASN A 140 -44.69 7.50 0.05
N ALA A 141 -43.55 7.62 0.75
CA ALA A 141 -42.60 6.52 0.89
C ALA A 141 -43.17 5.39 1.77
N SER A 142 -42.97 4.12 1.39
CA SER A 142 -43.33 2.99 2.26
C SER A 142 -42.62 3.14 3.63
N PRO A 143 -43.29 2.82 4.75
CA PRO A 143 -42.66 2.81 6.07
C PRO A 143 -41.45 1.84 6.17
N GLU A 144 -41.31 0.91 5.22
CA GLU A 144 -40.13 0.04 5.09
C GLU A 144 -38.95 0.80 4.45
N ALA A 145 -39.20 1.64 3.44
CA ALA A 145 -38.18 2.46 2.80
C ALA A 145 -37.63 3.54 3.76
N GLN A 146 -38.50 4.14 4.58
CA GLN A 146 -38.05 5.04 5.66
C GLN A 146 -37.15 4.32 6.66
N LYS A 147 -37.54 3.11 7.14
CA LYS A 147 -36.71 2.30 8.04
C LYS A 147 -35.37 1.89 7.42
N LEU A 148 -35.34 1.60 6.12
CA LEU A 148 -34.11 1.25 5.41
C LEU A 148 -33.13 2.44 5.41
N ARG A 149 -33.57 3.62 4.98
CA ARG A 149 -32.79 4.87 5.05
C ARG A 149 -32.29 5.17 6.47
N ASP A 150 -33.15 4.93 7.46
CA ASP A 150 -32.81 5.10 8.88
C ASP A 150 -31.72 4.14 9.36
N LEU A 151 -31.68 2.91 8.83
CA LEU A 151 -30.66 1.91 9.13
C LEU A 151 -29.36 2.20 8.38
N GLU A 152 -29.44 2.63 7.12
CA GLU A 152 -28.31 3.08 6.31
C GLU A 152 -27.61 4.29 6.98
N ASN A 153 -28.36 5.34 7.33
CA ASN A 153 -27.84 6.49 8.07
C ASN A 153 -27.20 6.12 9.42
N LYS A 154 -27.75 5.12 10.14
CA LYS A 154 -27.16 4.60 11.38
C LYS A 154 -25.87 3.84 11.10
N MET A 155 -25.85 3.01 10.06
CA MET A 155 -24.67 2.25 9.62
C MET A 155 -23.53 3.20 9.23
N ASP A 156 -23.79 4.20 8.40
CA ASP A 156 -22.79 5.19 7.98
C ASP A 156 -22.26 6.00 9.17
N LYS A 157 -23.15 6.41 10.09
CA LYS A 157 -22.74 7.07 11.34
C LYS A 157 -21.88 6.16 12.23
N THR A 158 -22.13 4.85 12.27
CA THR A 158 -21.24 3.91 12.98
C THR A 158 -19.92 3.66 12.24
N SER A 159 -19.93 3.65 10.91
CA SER A 159 -18.74 3.53 10.06
C SER A 159 -17.81 4.73 10.21
N MET A 160 -18.34 5.96 10.21
CA MET A 160 -17.57 7.17 10.50
C MET A 160 -16.95 7.12 11.90
N LYS A 161 -17.74 6.78 12.93
CA LYS A 161 -17.23 6.62 14.31
C LYS A 161 -16.16 5.54 14.44
N LEU A 162 -16.26 4.45 13.69
CA LEU A 162 -15.24 3.40 13.68
C LEU A 162 -13.93 3.92 13.07
N LYS A 163 -13.99 4.61 11.93
CA LYS A 163 -12.82 5.23 11.27
C LYS A 163 -12.16 6.29 12.16
N GLU A 164 -12.96 7.10 12.85
CA GLU A 164 -12.49 8.08 13.82
C GLU A 164 -11.81 7.41 15.02
N ALA A 165 -12.43 6.38 15.61
CA ALA A 165 -11.85 5.60 16.70
C ALA A 165 -10.56 4.87 16.28
N GLU A 166 -10.49 4.37 15.04
CA GLU A 166 -9.25 3.83 14.48
C GLU A 166 -8.17 4.89 14.29
N HIS A 167 -8.51 6.10 13.84
CA HIS A 167 -7.56 7.20 13.72
C HIS A 167 -7.01 7.61 15.10
N ILE A 168 -7.88 7.78 16.09
CA ILE A 168 -7.52 8.04 17.49
C ILE A 168 -6.67 6.90 18.06
N LYS A 169 -7.00 5.64 17.77
CA LYS A 169 -6.17 4.50 18.17
C LYS A 169 -4.76 4.57 17.55
N ARG A 170 -4.65 4.85 16.25
CA ARG A 170 -3.35 5.00 15.55
C ARG A 170 -2.50 6.11 16.15
N THR A 171 -3.09 7.26 16.50
CA THR A 171 -2.34 8.36 17.15
C THR A 171 -1.88 7.98 18.56
N TYR A 172 -2.71 7.31 19.37
CA TYR A 172 -2.27 6.77 20.66
C TYR A 172 -1.20 5.68 20.53
N GLU A 173 -1.24 4.83 19.50
CA GLU A 173 -0.19 3.84 19.22
C GLU A 173 1.14 4.52 18.83
N GLN A 174 1.10 5.59 18.03
CA GLN A 174 2.28 6.41 17.71
C GLN A 174 2.85 7.11 18.95
N ILE A 175 2.00 7.74 19.78
CA ILE A 175 2.42 8.37 21.04
C ILE A 175 3.06 7.33 21.97
N LYS A 176 2.46 6.14 22.10
CA LYS A 176 3.00 5.03 22.89
C LYS A 176 4.36 4.55 22.36
N ALA A 177 4.51 4.42 21.04
CA ALA A 177 5.77 4.01 20.43
C ALA A 177 6.88 5.03 20.73
N ARG A 178 6.60 6.33 20.56
CA ARG A 178 7.56 7.41 20.87
C ARG A 178 7.91 7.48 22.35
N LEU A 179 6.93 7.37 23.24
CA LEU A 179 7.19 7.31 24.69
C LEU A 179 8.03 6.08 25.09
N HIS A 180 7.93 4.98 24.34
CA HIS A 180 8.76 3.79 24.59
C HIS A 180 10.20 3.97 24.09
N GLU A 181 10.39 4.61 22.93
CA GLU A 181 11.70 5.03 22.43
C GLU A 181 12.37 6.03 23.38
N ASP A 182 11.64 7.07 23.80
CA ASP A 182 12.08 8.05 24.79
C ASP A 182 12.49 7.36 26.11
N HIS A 183 11.69 6.40 26.60
CA HIS A 183 12.00 5.63 27.82
C HIS A 183 13.30 4.83 27.71
N LEU A 184 13.56 4.20 26.57
CA LEU A 184 14.83 3.51 26.29
C LEU A 184 16.01 4.48 26.22
N SER A 185 15.79 5.69 25.68
CA SER A 185 16.83 6.74 25.59
C SER A 185 17.18 7.35 26.96
N PHE A 186 16.21 7.51 27.86
CA PHE A 186 16.42 8.14 29.16
C PHE A 186 17.40 7.36 30.06
N GLY A 187 17.43 6.03 29.95
CA GLY A 187 18.42 5.20 30.65
C GLY A 187 19.85 5.59 30.26
N ASN A 188 20.15 5.59 28.95
CA ASN A 188 21.47 5.96 28.43
C ASN A 188 21.88 7.40 28.78
N SER A 189 20.92 8.33 28.76
CA SER A 189 21.14 9.74 29.12
C SER A 189 21.45 9.89 30.62
N LEU A 190 20.71 9.18 31.49
CA LEU A 190 21.00 9.12 32.93
C LEU A 190 22.36 8.49 33.20
N ASP A 191 22.71 7.37 32.56
CA ASP A 191 24.00 6.71 32.73
C ASP A 191 25.19 7.62 32.32
N SER A 192 25.02 8.43 31.26
CA SER A 192 26.02 9.44 30.86
C SER A 192 26.15 10.54 31.91
N MET A 193 25.04 11.14 32.35
CA MET A 193 25.06 12.17 33.40
C MET A 193 25.62 11.63 34.73
N GLU A 194 25.29 10.39 35.12
CA GLU A 194 25.84 9.74 36.31
C GLU A 194 27.34 9.46 36.18
N LYS A 195 27.82 9.18 34.96
CA LYS A 195 29.26 9.05 34.68
C LYS A 195 29.97 10.40 34.79
N GLU A 196 29.44 11.45 34.16
CA GLU A 196 29.98 12.81 34.25
C GLU A 196 30.03 13.31 35.70
N ILE A 197 28.98 13.04 36.50
CA ILE A 197 28.96 13.35 37.94
C ILE A 197 30.03 12.56 38.71
N ARG A 198 30.28 11.30 38.35
CA ARG A 198 31.36 10.50 38.96
C ARG A 198 32.74 11.04 38.61
N ASP A 199 32.97 11.36 37.34
CA ASP A 199 34.25 11.87 36.84
C ASP A 199 34.55 13.26 37.46
N CYS A 200 33.58 14.17 37.49
CA CYS A 200 33.68 15.45 38.21
C CYS A 200 33.94 15.29 39.73
N ARG A 201 33.36 14.28 40.39
CA ARG A 201 33.65 14.01 41.81
C ARG A 201 35.09 13.54 42.03
N VAL A 202 35.63 12.74 41.12
CA VAL A 202 37.04 12.31 41.15
C VAL A 202 37.94 13.52 40.94
N GLU A 203 37.65 14.37 39.94
CA GLU A 203 38.43 15.59 39.69
C GLU A 203 38.43 16.54 40.90
N ILE A 204 37.28 16.78 41.54
CA ILE A 204 37.19 17.57 42.78
C ILE A 204 38.03 16.95 43.91
N ALA A 205 38.07 15.63 44.04
CA ALA A 205 38.89 14.96 45.04
C ALA A 205 40.40 15.14 44.76
N GLU A 206 40.82 15.01 43.50
CA GLU A 206 42.21 15.28 43.12
C GLU A 206 42.60 16.76 43.31
N LEU A 207 41.72 17.69 42.96
CA LEU A 207 41.96 19.13 43.13
C LEU A 207 42.11 19.50 44.61
N ARG A 208 41.34 18.89 45.51
CA ARG A 208 41.50 19.04 46.97
C ARG A 208 42.84 18.49 47.45
N LEU A 209 43.27 17.32 46.97
CA LEU A 209 44.57 16.76 47.32
C LEU A 209 45.73 17.68 46.86
N ARG A 210 45.62 18.24 45.65
CA ARG A 210 46.56 19.24 45.11
C ARG A 210 46.54 20.55 45.91
N GLU A 211 45.37 20.98 46.40
CA GLU A 211 45.23 22.16 47.26
C GLU A 211 45.93 21.95 48.62
N GLU A 212 45.74 20.79 49.24
CA GLU A 212 46.41 20.41 50.49
C GLU A 212 47.93 20.30 50.32
N GLU A 213 48.40 19.77 49.18
CA GLU A 213 49.82 19.74 48.83
C GLU A 213 50.40 21.14 48.62
N ALA A 214 49.69 22.01 47.89
CA ALA A 214 50.09 23.41 47.70
C ALA A 214 50.14 24.18 49.03
N LYS A 215 49.19 23.92 49.96
CA LYS A 215 49.20 24.49 51.33
C LYS A 215 50.43 24.02 52.11
N ARG A 216 50.69 22.70 52.17
CA ARG A 216 51.89 22.15 52.83
C ARG A 216 53.19 22.72 52.27
N ASN A 217 53.31 22.80 50.93
CA ASN A 217 54.50 23.35 50.28
C ASN A 217 54.68 24.85 50.59
N LYS A 218 53.58 25.62 50.67
CA LYS A 218 53.60 27.02 51.10
C LYS A 218 54.03 27.17 52.57
N GLU A 219 53.49 26.35 53.46
CA GLU A 219 53.85 26.35 54.89
C GLU A 219 55.32 25.97 55.11
N GLU A 220 55.81 24.96 54.39
CA GLU A 220 57.23 24.56 54.43
C GLU A 220 58.14 25.67 53.89
N ALA A 221 57.77 26.34 52.79
CA ALA A 221 58.49 27.48 52.25
C ALA A 221 58.50 28.68 53.23
N GLN A 222 57.38 28.97 53.89
CA GLN A 222 57.29 30.01 54.92
C GLN A 222 58.13 29.66 56.16
N LEU A 223 58.17 28.39 56.57
CA LEU A 223 59.01 27.93 57.68
C LEU A 223 60.51 28.03 57.32
N LYS A 224 60.89 27.64 56.11
CA LYS A 224 62.26 27.81 55.58
C LYS A 224 62.64 29.29 55.56
N LEU A 225 61.77 30.17 55.05
CA LEU A 225 61.98 31.62 55.04
C LEU A 225 62.23 32.17 56.44
N LYS A 226 61.33 31.91 57.40
CA LYS A 226 61.48 32.34 58.80
C LYS A 226 62.81 31.88 59.42
N LYS A 227 63.19 30.60 59.22
CA LYS A 227 64.49 30.09 59.70
C LYS A 227 65.65 30.84 59.06
N THR A 228 65.61 31.13 57.75
CA THR A 228 66.66 31.93 57.11
C THR A 228 66.69 33.37 57.64
N GLU A 229 65.55 34.01 57.85
CA GLU A 229 65.44 35.36 58.45
C GLU A 229 66.01 35.39 59.87
N GLU A 230 65.72 34.39 60.71
CA GLU A 230 66.27 34.22 62.06
C GLU A 230 67.80 34.03 62.03
N THR A 231 68.33 33.20 61.12
CA THR A 231 69.79 33.04 60.97
C THR A 231 70.48 34.32 60.49
N VAL A 232 69.86 35.07 59.55
CA VAL A 232 70.39 36.36 59.09
C VAL A 232 70.32 37.42 60.18
N TYR A 233 69.24 37.45 60.98
CA TYR A 233 69.10 38.37 62.10
C TYR A 233 70.12 38.08 63.21
N THR A 234 70.31 36.82 63.57
CA THR A 234 71.30 36.42 64.59
C THR A 234 72.73 36.66 64.14
N GLU A 235 73.08 36.33 62.89
CA GLU A 235 74.39 36.69 62.29
C GLU A 235 74.60 38.21 62.25
N ARG A 236 73.58 39.00 61.86
CA ARG A 236 73.68 40.45 61.87
C ARG A 236 73.90 40.99 63.29
N LYS A 237 73.20 40.44 64.29
CA LYS A 237 73.37 40.82 65.70
C LYS A 237 74.75 40.45 66.24
N ARG A 238 75.27 39.27 65.89
CA ARG A 238 76.64 38.84 66.22
C ARG A 238 77.68 39.79 65.63
N ARG A 239 77.58 40.09 64.33
CA ARG A 239 78.48 41.04 63.64
C ARG A 239 78.40 42.45 64.22
N GLU A 240 77.21 42.92 64.56
CA GLU A 240 77.04 44.22 65.23
C GLU A 240 77.70 44.25 66.62
N GLN A 241 77.59 43.16 67.41
CA GLN A 241 78.29 43.01 68.68
C GLN A 241 79.83 42.97 68.50
N GLU A 242 80.33 42.22 67.53
CA GLU A 242 81.77 42.17 67.19
C GLU A 242 82.29 43.54 66.75
N ILE A 243 81.54 44.27 65.90
CA ILE A 243 81.85 45.64 65.50
C ILE A 243 81.84 46.59 66.70
N GLN A 244 80.91 46.44 67.65
CA GLN A 244 80.86 47.26 68.87
C GLN A 244 82.03 46.96 69.81
N GLN A 245 82.43 45.70 69.96
CA GLN A 245 83.62 45.31 70.73
C GLN A 245 84.90 45.90 70.11
N LEU A 246 85.08 45.74 68.78
CA LEU A 246 86.22 46.32 68.07
C LEU A 246 86.26 47.86 68.15
N LYS A 247 85.09 48.53 68.11
CA LYS A 247 84.99 49.98 68.33
C LYS A 247 85.39 50.36 69.76
N ALA A 248 84.94 49.62 70.77
CA ALA A 248 85.28 49.88 72.16
C ALA A 248 86.79 49.68 72.43
N GLU A 249 87.39 48.61 71.91
CA GLU A 249 88.84 48.40 71.95
C GLU A 249 89.62 49.50 71.23
N ALA A 250 89.14 49.94 70.06
CA ALA A 250 89.76 51.03 69.31
C ALA A 250 89.65 52.37 70.07
N GLU A 251 88.54 52.63 70.76
CA GLU A 251 88.37 53.79 71.62
C GLU A 251 89.23 53.70 72.89
N GLU A 252 89.35 52.54 73.52
CA GLU A 252 90.26 52.34 74.66
C GLU A 252 91.71 52.59 74.25
N LYS A 253 92.14 52.02 73.11
CA LYS A 253 93.46 52.29 72.53
C LYS A 253 93.62 53.78 72.22
N ARG A 254 92.62 54.45 71.63
CA ARG A 254 92.63 55.91 71.40
C ARG A 254 92.79 56.69 72.70
N LEU A 255 92.05 56.36 73.75
CA LEU A 255 92.15 57.01 75.07
C LEU A 255 93.48 56.69 75.77
N HIS A 256 94.08 55.53 75.53
CA HIS A 256 95.41 55.18 76.03
C HIS A 256 96.49 56.00 75.31
N TYR A 257 96.42 56.11 73.98
CA TYR A 257 97.29 56.99 73.21
C TYR A 257 97.08 58.46 73.60
N GLU A 258 95.85 58.94 73.77
CA GLU A 258 95.56 60.31 74.23
C GLU A 258 96.10 60.57 75.65
N LYS A 259 96.10 59.57 76.55
CA LYS A 259 96.74 59.66 77.88
C LYS A 259 98.27 59.68 77.79
N ILE A 260 98.86 58.91 76.87
CA ILE A 260 100.31 58.95 76.58
C ILE A 260 100.68 60.31 75.97
N GLU A 261 99.92 60.78 74.99
CA GLU A 261 100.09 62.08 74.34
C GLU A 261 99.95 63.22 75.34
N ARG A 262 98.95 63.24 76.23
CA ARG A 262 98.87 64.20 77.34
C ARG A 262 100.08 64.12 78.29
N ARG A 263 100.64 62.93 78.52
CA ARG A 263 101.85 62.74 79.36
C ARG A 263 103.13 63.19 78.63
N ILE A 264 103.18 63.06 77.31
CA ILE A 264 104.28 63.56 76.46
C ILE A 264 104.17 65.08 76.33
N ALA A 265 102.99 65.64 76.06
CA ALA A 265 102.72 67.07 76.02
C ALA A 265 102.97 67.76 77.37
N GLN A 266 102.69 67.09 78.51
CA GLN A 266 103.11 67.55 79.84
C GLN A 266 104.63 67.48 80.09
N ARG A 267 105.39 66.69 79.32
CA ARG A 267 106.85 66.71 79.30
C ARG A 267 107.39 67.79 78.34
N GLU A 268 106.81 67.94 77.17
CA GLU A 268 107.16 68.97 76.18
C GLU A 268 106.82 70.38 76.67
N SER A 269 105.79 70.55 77.51
CA SER A 269 105.52 71.82 78.21
C SER A 269 106.56 72.20 79.27
N SER A 270 107.56 71.34 79.54
CA SER A 270 108.69 71.61 80.44
C SER A 270 110.06 71.63 79.73
N SER A 271 110.09 71.35 78.43
CA SER A 271 111.22 71.61 77.53
C SER A 271 110.69 71.62 76.10
N THR A 272 110.71 72.73 75.38
CA THR A 272 111.96 73.23 74.79
C THR A 272 111.84 74.72 74.45
N GLN A 273 112.78 75.52 74.95
CA GLN A 273 113.06 76.86 74.40
C GLN A 273 114.37 76.79 73.59
N ASP A 274 114.29 77.37 72.39
CA ASP A 274 115.36 77.78 71.47
C ASP A 274 116.33 76.77 70.80
N ILE A 275 116.07 76.63 69.48
CA ILE A 275 116.98 76.97 68.36
C ILE A 275 118.26 76.13 68.16
N GLY A 276 118.39 75.58 66.93
CA GLY A 276 119.73 75.45 66.34
C GLY A 276 119.90 74.53 65.11
N GLY A 277 119.59 75.01 63.91
CA GLY A 277 120.42 74.78 62.72
C GLY A 277 120.57 73.37 62.10
N GLY A 278 119.77 73.12 61.06
CA GLY A 278 120.23 72.87 59.69
C GLY A 278 121.26 71.77 59.35
N GLY A 279 120.97 70.98 58.32
CA GLY A 279 121.94 70.16 57.58
C GLY A 279 121.41 68.76 57.28
N GLY A 280 121.16 68.46 56.01
CA GLY A 280 120.81 67.10 55.56
C GLY A 280 122.04 66.23 55.35
N GLY A 281 121.86 64.91 55.27
CA GLY A 281 122.95 63.97 54.98
C GLY A 281 122.53 62.52 55.17
N GLU A 282 122.61 61.77 54.08
CA GLU A 282 122.39 60.31 54.00
C GLU A 282 123.25 59.44 54.93
N ARG A 283 122.73 58.22 55.20
CA ARG A 283 123.44 56.92 55.36
C ARG A 283 124.26 56.62 56.63
N SER A 284 123.83 55.49 57.25
CA SER A 284 124.62 54.28 57.54
C SER A 284 125.85 54.36 58.46
N PHE A 285 125.91 53.51 59.50
CA PHE A 285 126.88 52.38 59.63
C PHE A 285 126.85 51.70 61.03
N SER A 286 126.94 50.35 61.06
CA SER A 286 127.58 49.44 62.08
C SER A 286 127.32 49.61 63.60
N ALA A 287 127.41 48.61 64.50
CA ALA A 287 127.90 47.21 64.53
C ALA A 287 127.02 46.42 65.56
N ALA A 288 126.74 45.10 65.50
CA ALA A 288 127.59 43.89 65.52
C ALA A 288 128.44 43.72 66.81
N PRO A 289 128.82 42.49 67.28
CA PRO A 289 128.74 41.17 66.61
C PRO A 289 128.35 39.92 67.46
N GLY A 290 128.16 38.77 66.77
CA GLY A 290 128.44 37.40 67.28
C GLY A 290 127.25 36.55 67.78
N GLY A 291 127.03 35.30 67.33
CA GLY A 291 127.69 34.54 66.26
C GLY A 291 127.15 33.10 66.07
N SER A 292 127.43 32.49 64.91
CA SER A 292 127.07 31.10 64.46
C SER A 292 125.55 30.80 64.31
N GLN A 293 125.06 30.00 63.36
CA GLN A 293 125.68 28.91 62.58
C GLN A 293 124.98 28.69 61.19
N GLN A 294 125.73 28.24 60.18
CA GLN A 294 125.36 27.63 58.86
C GLN A 294 123.93 27.87 58.29
N GLN A 295 123.70 28.61 57.20
CA GLN A 295 124.18 28.42 55.81
C GLN A 295 123.65 27.15 55.11
N LEU A 296 122.48 27.26 54.48
CA LEU A 296 122.05 26.46 53.32
C LEU A 296 121.38 27.39 52.31
N GLN A 297 121.99 27.53 51.14
CA GLN A 297 121.52 28.43 50.08
C GLN A 297 120.49 27.70 49.20
N GLN A 298 119.32 28.31 48.99
CA GLN A 298 118.48 28.05 47.82
C GLN A 298 118.39 29.35 46.99
N PRO A 299 118.35 29.26 45.65
CA PRO A 299 118.44 30.43 44.80
C PRO A 299 117.20 31.34 44.92
N PRO A 300 117.36 32.67 44.95
CA PRO A 300 116.23 33.60 45.08
C PRO A 300 115.26 33.54 43.90
N GLU A 301 115.74 33.14 42.71
CA GLU A 301 114.93 32.98 41.49
C GLU A 301 113.75 32.03 41.68
N ARG A 302 113.93 30.90 42.38
CA ARG A 302 112.82 29.95 42.63
C ARG A 302 111.72 30.54 43.51
N ILE A 303 112.05 31.48 44.39
CA ILE A 303 111.07 32.14 45.25
C ILE A 303 110.29 33.17 44.42
N THR A 304 110.97 33.94 43.57
CA THR A 304 110.30 34.89 42.66
C THR A 304 109.43 34.18 41.62
N ASP A 305 109.88 33.06 41.05
CA ASP A 305 109.13 32.27 40.07
C ASP A 305 107.82 31.72 40.67
N LEU A 306 107.89 31.19 41.90
CA LEU A 306 106.71 30.72 42.64
C LEU A 306 105.76 31.88 42.99
N GLN A 307 106.29 33.06 43.31
CA GLN A 307 105.51 34.24 43.64
C GLN A 307 104.83 34.84 42.40
N GLU A 308 105.47 34.81 41.23
CA GLU A 308 104.87 35.22 39.97
C GLU A 308 103.82 34.22 39.48
N ALA A 309 104.10 32.92 39.57
CA ALA A 309 103.12 31.87 39.28
C ALA A 309 101.88 31.97 40.19
N PHE A 310 102.09 32.26 41.47
CA PHE A 310 101.02 32.53 42.44
C PHE A 310 100.17 33.74 42.03
N GLN A 311 100.80 34.85 41.64
CA GLN A 311 100.08 36.06 41.21
C GLN A 311 99.24 35.79 39.95
N ARG A 312 99.78 35.05 38.96
CA ARG A 312 99.02 34.62 37.77
C ARG A 312 97.83 33.72 38.12
N ILE A 313 97.99 32.79 39.07
CA ILE A 313 96.88 31.94 39.56
C ILE A 313 95.81 32.81 40.24
N LYS A 314 96.23 33.77 41.07
CA LYS A 314 95.34 34.72 41.77
C LYS A 314 94.51 35.54 40.79
N GLU A 315 95.14 36.06 39.74
CA GLU A 315 94.49 36.83 38.66
C GLU A 315 93.56 35.96 37.81
N ALA A 316 93.99 34.76 37.41
CA ALA A 316 93.19 33.84 36.60
C ALA A 316 91.97 33.25 37.33
N THR A 317 92.05 33.09 38.66
CA THR A 317 90.94 32.61 39.50
C THR A 317 90.07 33.75 40.04
N GLY A 318 90.56 34.99 40.04
CA GLY A 318 89.84 36.19 40.50
C GLY A 318 89.65 36.27 42.02
N VAL A 319 90.57 35.66 42.79
CA VAL A 319 90.39 35.42 44.23
C VAL A 319 91.38 36.24 45.07
N SER A 320 90.97 36.71 46.25
CA SER A 320 91.77 37.63 47.06
C SER A 320 92.85 36.97 47.95
N ASP A 321 92.70 35.70 48.30
CA ASP A 321 93.59 35.01 49.26
C ASP A 321 93.79 33.52 48.92
N LEU A 322 94.95 32.95 49.31
CA LEU A 322 95.35 31.58 48.98
C LEU A 322 94.40 30.49 49.53
N PRO A 323 93.90 30.57 50.79
CA PRO A 323 92.97 29.56 51.30
C PRO A 323 91.67 29.53 50.50
N GLU A 324 91.22 30.67 49.97
CA GLU A 324 90.01 30.72 49.13
C GLU A 324 90.29 30.11 47.74
N VAL A 325 91.47 30.31 47.15
CA VAL A 325 91.88 29.59 45.92
C VAL A 325 91.83 28.08 46.12
N VAL A 326 92.43 27.59 47.22
CA VAL A 326 92.44 26.14 47.55
C VAL A 326 91.01 25.63 47.76
N ALA A 327 90.21 26.29 48.59
CA ALA A 327 88.84 25.88 48.88
C ALA A 327 87.94 25.87 47.62
N ARG A 328 88.14 26.81 46.68
CA ARG A 328 87.44 26.79 45.39
C ARG A 328 87.92 25.66 44.50
N PHE A 329 89.23 25.37 44.45
CA PHE A 329 89.77 24.26 43.65
C PHE A 329 89.28 22.90 44.16
N GLU A 330 89.25 22.71 45.48
CA GLU A 330 88.69 21.52 46.14
C GLU A 330 87.18 21.39 45.88
N GLY A 331 86.42 22.49 46.00
CA GLY A 331 84.97 22.52 45.72
C GLY A 331 84.59 22.39 44.24
N GLN A 332 85.50 22.74 43.32
CA GLN A 332 85.27 22.68 41.87
C GLN A 332 85.13 21.23 41.37
N GLY A 333 85.85 20.28 41.98
CA GLY A 333 85.70 18.85 41.69
C GLY A 333 84.27 18.36 41.95
N ALA A 334 83.75 18.59 43.15
CA ALA A 334 82.39 18.22 43.54
C ALA A 334 81.30 18.95 42.73
N THR A 335 81.57 20.21 42.34
CA THR A 335 80.65 20.99 41.50
C THR A 335 80.62 20.46 40.07
N ARG A 336 81.77 20.07 39.50
CA ARG A 336 81.85 19.40 38.19
C ARG A 336 81.09 18.08 38.20
N GLU A 337 81.33 17.23 39.19
CA GLU A 337 80.65 15.94 39.32
C GLU A 337 79.13 16.10 39.46
N ARG A 338 78.66 17.07 40.25
CA ARG A 338 77.23 17.40 40.36
C ARG A 338 76.63 17.88 39.03
N LEU A 339 77.35 18.70 38.27
CA LEU A 339 76.89 19.17 36.96
C LEU A 339 76.91 18.07 35.90
N GLU A 340 77.89 17.17 35.94
CA GLU A 340 77.95 15.98 35.08
C GLU A 340 76.82 15.00 35.40
N GLY A 341 76.50 14.77 36.68
CA GLY A 341 75.34 14.00 37.11
C GLY A 341 74.01 14.62 36.68
N LEU A 342 73.86 15.95 36.81
CA LEU A 342 72.67 16.67 36.35
C LEU A 342 72.52 16.60 34.82
N LYS A 343 73.63 16.75 34.08
CA LYS A 343 73.68 16.59 32.62
C LYS A 343 73.28 15.17 32.21
N ALA A 344 73.85 14.14 32.83
CA ALA A 344 73.53 12.75 32.55
C ALA A 344 72.06 12.42 32.83
N SER A 345 71.50 12.93 33.93
CA SER A 345 70.08 12.81 34.28
C SER A 345 69.17 13.51 33.25
N SER A 346 69.54 14.72 32.83
CA SER A 346 68.82 15.46 31.78
C SER A 346 68.88 14.71 30.44
N GLU A 347 70.04 14.17 30.05
CA GLU A 347 70.20 13.38 28.83
C GLU A 347 69.37 12.09 28.84
N THR A 348 69.30 11.35 29.96
CA THR A 348 68.44 10.16 30.07
C THR A 348 66.95 10.53 30.03
N GLN A 349 66.56 11.65 30.64
CA GLN A 349 65.17 12.13 30.57
C GLN A 349 64.79 12.61 29.15
N ILE A 350 65.71 13.27 28.42
CA ILE A 350 65.52 13.65 27.01
C ILE A 350 65.39 12.40 26.12
N ARG A 351 66.20 11.35 26.34
CA ARG A 351 66.07 10.08 25.61
C ARG A 351 64.72 9.44 25.87
N ARG A 352 64.34 9.25 27.14
CA ARG A 352 63.03 8.69 27.53
C ARG A 352 61.85 9.43 26.90
N LEU A 353 61.88 10.77 26.89
CA LEU A 353 60.82 11.58 26.29
C LEU A 353 60.78 11.48 24.75
N ARG A 354 61.92 11.28 24.08
CA ARG A 354 61.98 11.00 22.64
C ARG A 354 61.42 9.61 22.33
N ASP A 355 61.81 8.59 23.10
CA ASP A 355 61.32 7.22 22.94
C ASP A 355 59.80 7.15 23.14
N GLN A 356 59.27 7.85 24.17
CA GLN A 356 57.83 7.98 24.40
C GLN A 356 57.11 8.74 23.28
N ARG A 357 57.68 9.83 22.77
CA ARG A 357 57.15 10.55 21.60
C ARG A 357 57.06 9.64 20.38
N ASP A 358 58.09 8.83 20.14
CA ASP A 358 58.16 7.97 18.96
C ASP A 358 57.24 6.75 19.07
N GLN A 359 57.07 6.18 20.28
CA GLN A 359 56.01 5.21 20.56
C GLN A 359 54.60 5.80 20.33
N LEU A 360 54.32 7.00 20.85
CA LEU A 360 53.03 7.66 20.68
C LEU A 360 52.75 8.01 19.20
N ARG A 361 53.78 8.38 18.43
CA ARG A 361 53.67 8.58 16.98
C ARG A 361 53.35 7.28 16.25
N ALA A 362 54.06 6.19 16.53
CA ALA A 362 53.77 4.89 15.94
C ALA A 362 52.34 4.41 16.24
N GLN A 363 51.87 4.57 17.49
CA GLN A 363 50.49 4.27 17.88
C GLN A 363 49.46 5.15 17.15
N PHE A 364 49.76 6.45 16.97
CA PHE A 364 48.89 7.37 16.24
C PHE A 364 48.80 7.02 14.75
N ASP A 365 49.93 6.69 14.11
CA ASP A 365 49.97 6.29 12.70
C ASP A 365 49.22 4.95 12.50
N ASP A 366 49.44 3.95 13.37
CA ASP A 366 48.67 2.70 13.38
C ASP A 366 47.16 2.95 13.53
N LEU A 367 46.74 3.82 14.47
CA LEU A 367 45.33 4.19 14.66
C LEU A 367 44.73 4.88 13.43
N LYS A 368 45.50 5.79 12.79
CA LYS A 368 45.08 6.52 11.60
C LYS A 368 44.83 5.58 10.42
N TYR A 369 45.82 4.75 10.08
CA TYR A 369 45.74 3.87 8.90
C TYR A 369 44.83 2.65 9.13
N SER A 370 44.74 2.13 10.36
CA SER A 370 43.80 1.05 10.68
C SER A 370 42.34 1.53 10.77
N GLY A 371 42.11 2.77 11.20
CA GLY A 371 40.78 3.40 11.20
C GLY A 371 40.22 3.57 9.79
N GLU A 372 41.00 4.14 8.89
CA GLU A 372 40.63 4.32 7.47
C GLU A 372 40.35 2.97 6.77
N CYS A 373 41.19 1.94 6.99
CA CYS A 373 40.96 0.61 6.45
C CYS A 373 39.66 -0.04 6.97
N ARG A 374 39.32 0.13 8.25
CA ARG A 374 38.07 -0.40 8.83
C ARG A 374 36.84 0.32 8.29
N LEU A 375 36.90 1.64 8.11
CA LEU A 375 35.82 2.42 7.50
C LEU A 375 35.61 2.03 6.03
N SER A 376 36.68 1.89 5.24
CA SER A 376 36.60 1.45 3.84
C SER A 376 36.05 0.01 3.71
N SER A 377 36.48 -0.91 4.58
CA SER A 377 35.93 -2.28 4.63
C SER A 377 34.45 -2.30 5.04
N GLY A 378 34.04 -1.45 5.98
CA GLY A 378 32.64 -1.28 6.37
C GLY A 378 31.76 -0.70 5.26
N GLN A 379 32.25 0.30 4.53
CA GLN A 379 31.56 0.90 3.39
C GLN A 379 31.40 -0.10 2.24
N THR A 380 32.45 -0.83 1.86
CA THR A 380 32.35 -1.85 0.81
C THR A 380 31.51 -3.07 1.21
N LEU A 381 31.36 -3.35 2.51
CA LEU A 381 30.41 -4.35 3.00
C LEU A 381 28.96 -3.83 2.95
N LEU A 382 28.70 -2.59 3.36
CA LEU A 382 27.40 -1.93 3.22
C LEU A 382 26.96 -1.85 1.75
N GLU A 383 27.86 -1.47 0.85
CA GLU A 383 27.61 -1.43 -0.60
C GLU A 383 27.27 -2.81 -1.16
N LYS A 384 27.92 -3.88 -0.69
CA LYS A 384 27.55 -5.26 -1.06
C LYS A 384 26.14 -5.63 -0.57
N TYR A 385 25.78 -5.29 0.66
CA TYR A 385 24.43 -5.55 1.18
C TYR A 385 23.36 -4.72 0.47
N GLN A 386 23.63 -3.45 0.14
CA GLN A 386 22.73 -2.62 -0.67
C GLN A 386 22.53 -3.21 -2.07
N ASN A 387 23.61 -3.65 -2.73
CA ASN A 387 23.53 -4.32 -4.03
C ASN A 387 22.84 -5.69 -3.98
N GLN A 388 22.90 -6.41 -2.85
CA GLN A 388 22.13 -7.64 -2.64
C GLN A 388 20.65 -7.33 -2.46
N LEU A 389 20.31 -6.37 -1.60
CA LEU A 389 18.93 -5.93 -1.38
C LEU A 389 18.26 -5.47 -2.68
N LEU A 390 18.94 -4.62 -3.47
CA LEU A 390 18.42 -4.15 -4.76
C LEU A 390 18.17 -5.28 -5.77
N ARG A 391 18.98 -6.35 -5.73
CA ARG A 391 18.75 -7.54 -6.57
C ARG A 391 17.56 -8.35 -6.08
N GLU A 392 17.50 -8.64 -4.78
CA GLU A 392 16.37 -9.35 -4.18
C GLU A 392 15.05 -8.60 -4.41
N ASP A 393 15.03 -7.26 -4.31
CA ASP A 393 13.86 -6.46 -4.63
C ASP A 393 13.48 -6.56 -6.12
N SER A 394 14.46 -6.51 -7.05
CA SER A 394 14.17 -6.70 -8.48
C SER A 394 13.67 -8.12 -8.81
N ASP A 395 14.23 -9.15 -8.17
CA ASP A 395 13.82 -10.54 -8.34
C ASP A 395 12.41 -10.75 -7.75
N ARG A 396 12.09 -10.12 -6.62
CA ARG A 396 10.75 -10.14 -6.02
C ARG A 396 9.69 -9.48 -6.91
N VAL A 397 10.03 -8.37 -7.58
CA VAL A 397 9.14 -7.75 -8.56
C VAL A 397 8.91 -8.68 -9.76
N SER A 398 9.98 -9.27 -10.31
CA SER A 398 9.87 -10.23 -11.42
C SER A 398 9.00 -11.44 -11.05
N ILE A 399 9.20 -12.02 -9.87
CA ILE A 399 8.41 -13.16 -9.36
C ILE A 399 6.94 -12.75 -9.12
N ALA A 400 6.68 -11.53 -8.66
CA ALA A 400 5.31 -11.04 -8.47
C ALA A 400 4.58 -10.85 -9.82
N GLU A 401 5.25 -10.30 -10.84
CA GLU A 401 4.72 -10.17 -12.20
C GLU A 401 4.45 -11.54 -12.85
N GLU A 402 5.36 -12.50 -12.69
CA GLU A 402 5.16 -13.89 -13.13
C GLU A 402 3.98 -14.56 -12.41
N LEU A 403 3.85 -14.37 -11.10
CA LEU A 403 2.73 -14.89 -10.30
C LEU A 403 1.40 -14.25 -10.72
N GLU A 404 1.35 -12.94 -10.97
CA GLU A 404 0.14 -12.27 -11.45
C GLU A 404 -0.26 -12.79 -12.85
N ARG A 405 0.71 -12.98 -13.75
CA ARG A 405 0.50 -13.58 -15.07
C ARG A 405 -0.02 -15.01 -14.97
N LEU A 406 0.59 -15.86 -14.13
CA LEU A 406 0.14 -17.24 -13.91
C LEU A 406 -1.26 -17.29 -13.28
N SER A 407 -1.55 -16.40 -12.32
CA SER A 407 -2.87 -16.26 -11.71
C SER A 407 -3.95 -15.90 -12.74
N LYS A 408 -3.68 -14.93 -13.64
CA LYS A 408 -4.59 -14.59 -14.76
C LYS A 408 -4.85 -15.78 -15.67
N VAL A 409 -3.82 -16.54 -16.04
CA VAL A 409 -3.97 -17.76 -16.86
C VAL A 409 -4.77 -18.84 -16.12
N LEU A 410 -4.54 -19.03 -14.82
CA LEU A 410 -5.24 -20.00 -13.99
C LEU A 410 -6.73 -19.64 -13.81
N VAL A 411 -7.08 -18.36 -13.65
CA VAL A 411 -8.48 -17.89 -13.64
C VAL A 411 -9.15 -18.13 -15.00
N GLN A 412 -8.47 -17.83 -16.11
CA GLN A 412 -8.98 -18.12 -17.45
C GLN A 412 -9.19 -19.63 -17.68
N ALA A 413 -8.28 -20.47 -17.18
CA ALA A 413 -8.40 -21.92 -17.26
C ALA A 413 -9.60 -22.43 -16.44
N LYS A 414 -9.78 -21.96 -15.20
CA LYS A 414 -10.95 -22.29 -14.36
C LYS A 414 -12.27 -21.95 -15.06
N ALA A 415 -12.43 -20.71 -15.53
CA ALA A 415 -13.61 -20.28 -16.27
C ALA A 415 -13.83 -21.09 -17.57
N GLY A 416 -12.75 -21.45 -18.27
CA GLY A 416 -12.80 -22.33 -19.44
C GLY A 416 -13.32 -23.73 -19.12
N VAL A 417 -12.91 -24.31 -17.99
CA VAL A 417 -13.39 -25.62 -17.49
C VAL A 417 -14.85 -25.54 -17.04
N GLU A 418 -15.25 -24.47 -16.34
CA GLU A 418 -16.64 -24.23 -15.94
C GLU A 418 -17.55 -24.15 -17.17
N HIS A 419 -17.21 -23.31 -18.17
CA HIS A 419 -17.97 -23.23 -19.42
C HIS A 419 -17.98 -24.53 -20.22
N LEU A 420 -16.91 -25.33 -20.18
CA LEU A 420 -16.91 -26.67 -20.78
C LEU A 420 -17.89 -27.59 -20.05
N HIS A 421 -17.89 -27.58 -18.73
CA HIS A 421 -18.81 -28.36 -17.89
C HIS A 421 -20.28 -27.95 -18.12
N GLU A 422 -20.58 -26.66 -18.18
CA GLU A 422 -21.89 -26.10 -18.52
C GLU A 422 -22.37 -26.57 -19.89
N LYS A 423 -21.52 -26.47 -20.93
CA LYS A 423 -21.87 -26.94 -22.28
C LYS A 423 -22.17 -28.44 -22.29
N LEU A 424 -21.45 -29.23 -21.50
CA LEU A 424 -21.66 -30.66 -21.35
C LEU A 424 -22.75 -31.03 -20.33
N ALA A 425 -23.49 -30.07 -19.75
CA ALA A 425 -24.50 -30.35 -18.73
C ALA A 425 -25.62 -31.29 -19.21
N HIS A 426 -25.94 -31.27 -20.51
CA HIS A 426 -26.99 -32.10 -21.12
C HIS A 426 -26.57 -33.56 -21.40
N VAL A 427 -25.28 -33.87 -21.39
CA VAL A 427 -24.74 -35.21 -21.67
C VAL A 427 -24.88 -36.11 -20.44
N ARG A 428 -25.62 -37.21 -20.57
CA ARG A 428 -26.00 -38.09 -19.44
C ARG A 428 -24.99 -39.18 -19.14
N ALA A 429 -23.87 -38.77 -18.55
CA ALA A 429 -23.68 -38.99 -17.11
C ALA A 429 -24.27 -40.27 -16.47
N PRO A 430 -23.86 -41.51 -16.82
CA PRO A 430 -23.93 -42.63 -15.89
C PRO A 430 -23.10 -42.27 -14.65
N ARG A 431 -23.55 -42.64 -13.45
CA ARG A 431 -22.86 -42.24 -12.22
C ARG A 431 -21.71 -43.19 -11.90
N SER A 432 -20.48 -42.73 -12.09
CA SER A 432 -19.29 -43.35 -11.51
C SER A 432 -19.48 -43.48 -9.98
N HIS A 433 -19.49 -44.70 -9.45
CA HIS A 433 -19.83 -45.02 -8.06
C HIS A 433 -18.76 -44.63 -7.02
N ALA A 434 -17.84 -43.73 -7.37
CA ALA A 434 -16.94 -43.11 -6.40
C ALA A 434 -17.73 -42.14 -5.51
N LEU A 435 -17.46 -42.17 -4.20
CA LEU A 435 -18.01 -41.19 -3.25
C LEU A 435 -17.58 -39.79 -3.69
N GLN A 436 -18.52 -39.01 -4.23
CA GLN A 436 -18.28 -37.61 -4.57
C GLN A 436 -18.04 -36.84 -3.27
N ALA A 437 -16.77 -36.62 -2.96
CA ALA A 437 -16.37 -35.66 -1.94
C ALA A 437 -17.02 -34.31 -2.29
N GLN A 438 -17.67 -33.69 -1.31
CA GLN A 438 -18.17 -32.34 -1.45
C GLN A 438 -16.97 -31.38 -1.42
N ILE A 439 -16.32 -31.22 -2.57
CA ILE A 439 -15.24 -30.27 -2.76
C ILE A 439 -15.88 -28.87 -2.77
N ASP A 440 -15.34 -27.98 -1.94
CA ASP A 440 -15.77 -26.59 -1.85
C ASP A 440 -15.62 -25.90 -3.23
N PRO A 441 -16.68 -25.29 -3.79
CA PRO A 441 -16.60 -24.53 -5.04
C PRO A 441 -15.55 -23.42 -5.05
N ALA A 442 -15.14 -22.90 -3.89
CA ALA A 442 -14.07 -21.92 -3.77
C ALA A 442 -12.65 -22.50 -3.89
N SER A 443 -12.50 -23.84 -3.89
CA SER A 443 -11.20 -24.51 -3.90
C SER A 443 -10.67 -24.78 -5.30
N ASP A 444 -9.36 -24.61 -5.51
CA ASP A 444 -8.68 -24.92 -6.78
C ASP A 444 -8.86 -26.38 -7.24
N THR A 445 -9.06 -27.32 -6.30
CA THR A 445 -9.36 -28.72 -6.63
C THR A 445 -10.75 -28.94 -7.22
N TYR A 446 -11.69 -28.00 -7.07
CA TYR A 446 -13.02 -28.07 -7.68
C TYR A 446 -12.94 -28.01 -9.22
N ALA A 447 -12.08 -27.16 -9.77
CA ALA A 447 -11.87 -27.08 -11.21
C ALA A 447 -11.29 -28.37 -11.79
N ILE A 448 -10.45 -29.09 -11.04
CA ILE A 448 -9.89 -30.38 -11.45
C ILE A 448 -10.99 -31.47 -11.49
N ASP A 449 -11.88 -31.48 -10.50
CA ASP A 449 -13.04 -32.39 -10.45
C ASP A 449 -14.08 -32.06 -11.56
N LEU A 450 -14.31 -30.77 -11.86
CA LEU A 450 -15.12 -30.37 -13.01
C LEU A 450 -14.50 -30.82 -14.35
N LEU A 451 -13.17 -30.74 -14.48
CA LEU A 451 -12.45 -31.19 -15.68
C LEU A 451 -12.55 -32.71 -15.86
N GLY A 452 -12.38 -33.51 -14.81
CA GLY A 452 -12.60 -34.96 -14.87
C GLY A 452 -14.04 -35.34 -15.25
N LYS A 453 -15.03 -34.62 -14.72
CA LYS A 453 -16.45 -34.79 -15.12
C LYS A 453 -16.71 -34.35 -16.57
N ALA A 454 -15.95 -33.39 -17.10
CA ALA A 454 -16.02 -32.99 -18.50
C ALA A 454 -15.38 -34.06 -19.40
N GLU A 455 -14.21 -34.59 -19.01
CA GLU A 455 -13.52 -35.69 -19.70
C GLU A 455 -14.40 -36.94 -19.83
N GLU A 456 -14.98 -37.43 -18.73
CA GLU A 456 -15.92 -38.58 -18.79
C GLU A 456 -17.08 -38.35 -19.78
N LYS A 457 -17.58 -37.12 -19.89
CA LYS A 457 -18.69 -36.78 -20.80
C LYS A 457 -18.23 -36.64 -22.25
N VAL A 458 -17.03 -36.08 -22.48
CA VAL A 458 -16.43 -35.99 -23.81
C VAL A 458 -16.09 -37.37 -24.36
N ILE A 459 -15.55 -38.27 -23.54
CA ILE A 459 -15.27 -39.66 -23.93
C ILE A 459 -16.56 -40.34 -24.42
N ARG A 460 -17.68 -40.20 -23.71
CA ARG A 460 -18.96 -40.79 -24.18
C ARG A 460 -19.54 -40.10 -25.41
N LEU A 461 -19.34 -38.79 -25.60
CA LEU A 461 -19.69 -38.15 -26.87
C LEU A 461 -18.85 -38.70 -28.03
N LEU A 462 -17.59 -39.07 -27.80
CA LEU A 462 -16.74 -39.72 -28.81
C LEU A 462 -17.21 -41.16 -29.08
N GLU A 463 -17.53 -41.94 -28.05
CA GLU A 463 -18.12 -43.29 -28.19
C GLU A 463 -19.45 -43.26 -28.95
N GLU A 464 -20.34 -42.29 -28.66
CA GLU A 464 -21.58 -42.08 -29.42
C GLU A 464 -21.28 -41.71 -30.88
N LEU A 465 -20.31 -40.83 -31.13
CA LEU A 465 -19.91 -40.39 -32.47
C LEU A 465 -19.29 -41.54 -33.30
N GLU A 466 -18.57 -42.48 -32.69
CA GLU A 466 -18.02 -43.66 -33.38
C GLU A 466 -19.13 -44.57 -33.94
N THR A 467 -20.32 -44.55 -33.35
CA THR A 467 -21.47 -45.37 -33.83
C THR A 467 -22.27 -44.73 -34.97
N GLU A 468 -21.95 -43.50 -35.35
CA GLU A 468 -22.74 -42.70 -36.28
C GLU A 468 -21.95 -42.24 -37.50
N ASP A 469 -22.57 -42.29 -38.69
CA ASP A 469 -21.95 -41.79 -39.92
C ASP A 469 -21.90 -40.25 -39.87
N VAL A 470 -20.73 -39.73 -39.48
CA VAL A 470 -20.43 -38.30 -39.34
C VAL A 470 -20.60 -37.56 -40.67
N ASP A 471 -20.25 -38.18 -41.80
CA ASP A 471 -20.39 -37.58 -43.12
C ASP A 471 -21.85 -37.48 -43.56
N GLN A 472 -22.69 -38.46 -43.18
CA GLN A 472 -24.12 -38.40 -43.43
C GLN A 472 -24.81 -37.38 -42.52
N ARG A 473 -24.51 -37.37 -41.21
CA ARG A 473 -25.01 -36.33 -40.28
C ARG A 473 -24.60 -34.91 -40.69
N LEU A 474 -23.37 -34.72 -41.20
CA LEU A 474 -22.92 -33.41 -41.71
C LEU A 474 -23.68 -32.96 -42.97
N ARG A 475 -24.19 -33.90 -43.80
CA ARG A 475 -25.08 -33.57 -44.93
C ARG A 475 -26.48 -33.24 -44.44
N ASP A 476 -27.01 -34.00 -43.49
CA ASP A 476 -28.33 -33.76 -42.92
C ASP A 476 -28.40 -32.42 -42.17
N MET A 477 -27.34 -32.05 -41.42
CA MET A 477 -27.22 -30.73 -40.79
C MET A 477 -27.08 -29.57 -41.79
N ARG A 478 -26.61 -29.83 -43.02
CA ARG A 478 -26.58 -28.86 -44.12
C ARG A 478 -27.91 -28.77 -44.87
N SER A 479 -28.90 -29.60 -44.55
CA SER A 479 -30.24 -29.47 -45.13
C SER A 479 -30.94 -28.22 -44.60
N GLU A 480 -31.72 -27.57 -45.49
CA GLU A 480 -32.55 -26.42 -45.11
C GLU A 480 -33.64 -26.82 -44.10
N GLU A 481 -34.12 -28.06 -44.17
CA GLU A 481 -35.14 -28.59 -43.25
C GLU A 481 -34.63 -28.71 -41.80
N PHE A 482 -33.41 -29.22 -41.60
CA PHE A 482 -32.77 -29.25 -40.27
C PHE A 482 -32.54 -27.82 -39.74
N SER A 483 -32.06 -26.92 -40.60
CA SER A 483 -31.84 -25.52 -40.26
C SER A 483 -33.14 -24.82 -39.83
N ALA A 484 -34.23 -25.01 -40.57
CA ALA A 484 -35.57 -24.50 -40.23
C ALA A 484 -36.13 -25.13 -38.94
N GLN A 485 -35.90 -26.43 -38.71
CA GLN A 485 -36.33 -27.11 -37.49
C GLN A 485 -35.58 -26.60 -36.25
N VAL A 486 -34.28 -26.32 -36.37
CA VAL A 486 -33.50 -25.67 -35.30
C VAL A 486 -33.95 -24.23 -35.08
N GLU A 487 -34.17 -23.45 -36.14
CA GLU A 487 -34.73 -22.09 -36.02
C GLU A 487 -36.08 -22.06 -35.29
N SER A 488 -36.97 -23.04 -35.56
CA SER A 488 -38.28 -23.14 -34.91
C SER A 488 -38.24 -23.41 -33.40
N LYS A 489 -37.10 -23.86 -32.87
CA LYS A 489 -36.90 -24.22 -31.44
C LYS A 489 -36.09 -23.19 -30.66
N LEU A 490 -35.74 -22.04 -31.26
CA LEU A 490 -34.98 -20.99 -30.58
C LEU A 490 -35.85 -20.22 -29.58
N PRO A 491 -35.33 -19.86 -28.39
CA PRO A 491 -36.06 -19.02 -27.43
C PRO A 491 -36.41 -17.64 -28.00
N GLN A 492 -37.54 -17.07 -27.56
CA GLN A 492 -38.06 -15.78 -28.06
C GLN A 492 -37.13 -14.57 -27.82
N GLN A 493 -36.10 -14.71 -26.98
CA GLN A 493 -35.12 -13.67 -26.66
C GLN A 493 -33.83 -13.76 -27.52
N ASN A 494 -33.79 -14.61 -28.54
CA ASN A 494 -32.58 -14.81 -29.35
C ASN A 494 -32.27 -13.61 -30.27
N VAL A 495 -31.11 -12.98 -30.07
CA VAL A 495 -30.67 -11.75 -30.78
C VAL A 495 -29.74 -12.05 -31.97
N ARG A 496 -29.73 -13.29 -32.51
CA ARG A 496 -28.92 -13.62 -33.69
C ARG A 496 -29.37 -12.84 -34.93
N VAL A 497 -28.48 -12.00 -35.45
CA VAL A 497 -28.64 -11.34 -36.74
C VAL A 497 -28.57 -12.39 -37.86
N LYS A 498 -29.62 -12.48 -38.69
CA LYS A 498 -29.58 -13.29 -39.91
C LYS A 498 -28.67 -12.62 -40.94
N LEU A 499 -27.46 -13.12 -41.09
CA LEU A 499 -26.59 -12.77 -42.23
C LEU A 499 -27.24 -13.33 -43.49
N GLY A 500 -27.74 -12.43 -44.35
CA GLY A 500 -28.41 -12.81 -45.59
C GLY A 500 -27.46 -13.56 -46.53
N SER A 501 -27.98 -14.56 -47.24
CA SER A 501 -27.30 -15.30 -48.31
C SER A 501 -27.10 -14.45 -49.57
N GLY A 502 -26.33 -13.37 -49.45
CA GLY A 502 -25.86 -12.55 -50.56
C GLY A 502 -24.47 -13.02 -51.00
N GLY A 503 -24.33 -13.43 -52.26
CA GLY A 503 -23.06 -13.91 -52.79
C GLY A 503 -21.96 -12.85 -52.70
N VAL A 504 -20.86 -13.18 -52.01
CA VAL A 504 -19.69 -12.30 -51.92
C VAL A 504 -18.93 -12.36 -53.25
N GLY A 505 -19.25 -11.42 -54.14
CA GLY A 505 -18.42 -11.12 -55.30
C GLY A 505 -17.07 -10.58 -54.84
N VAL A 506 -15.98 -11.16 -55.34
CA VAL A 506 -14.62 -10.69 -55.10
C VAL A 506 -14.44 -9.30 -55.71
N GLY A 507 -14.14 -8.31 -54.88
CA GLY A 507 -13.85 -6.93 -55.31
C GLY A 507 -12.84 -6.28 -54.37
N GLY A 508 -11.61 -6.12 -54.84
CA GLY A 508 -10.53 -5.52 -54.04
C GLY A 508 -10.45 -4.00 -54.17
N GLY A 509 -9.96 -3.37 -53.11
CA GLY A 509 -9.65 -1.93 -53.00
C GLY A 509 -9.72 -1.50 -51.54
N GLY A 510 -8.80 -0.72 -50.97
CA GLY A 510 -7.64 -0.04 -51.57
C GLY A 510 -7.65 1.45 -51.21
N GLY A 511 -6.99 1.81 -50.11
CA GLY A 511 -6.99 3.17 -49.52
C GLY A 511 -7.93 3.29 -48.30
N GLY A 512 -7.70 4.17 -47.33
CA GLY A 512 -6.62 5.17 -47.19
C GLY A 512 -7.15 6.48 -46.63
N GLY A 513 -6.69 6.90 -45.44
CA GLY A 513 -7.14 8.11 -44.71
C GLY A 513 -7.63 7.74 -43.29
N ALA A 514 -7.08 8.20 -42.17
CA ALA A 514 -6.57 9.51 -41.73
C ALA A 514 -7.66 10.43 -41.14
N GLY A 515 -7.42 10.90 -39.90
CA GLY A 515 -8.34 11.69 -39.08
C GLY A 515 -8.81 10.90 -37.83
N GLY A 516 -8.80 11.43 -36.61
CA GLY A 516 -8.43 12.78 -36.15
C GLY A 516 -9.42 13.29 -35.11
N GLY A 517 -8.94 13.56 -33.89
CA GLY A 517 -9.76 14.00 -32.75
C GLY A 517 -9.68 13.00 -31.58
N GLY A 518 -9.34 13.36 -30.34
CA GLY A 518 -9.18 14.69 -29.76
C GLY A 518 -10.29 14.96 -28.74
N GLY A 519 -9.97 14.76 -27.46
CA GLY A 519 -10.95 14.86 -26.37
C GLY A 519 -10.31 14.51 -25.03
N GLY A 520 -9.49 15.41 -24.49
CA GLY A 520 -8.99 15.29 -23.12
C GLY A 520 -9.98 15.94 -22.15
N GLY A 521 -10.45 15.19 -21.16
CA GLY A 521 -11.14 15.71 -19.99
C GLY A 521 -10.17 15.71 -18.80
N ARG A 522 -9.82 16.89 -18.31
CA ARG A 522 -9.21 17.07 -16.98
C ARG A 522 -10.33 17.47 -16.04
N ASP A 523 -10.69 16.61 -15.10
CA ASP A 523 -11.53 17.03 -13.98
C ASP A 523 -10.60 17.40 -12.82
N VAL A 524 -10.59 18.70 -12.54
CA VAL A 524 -10.02 19.31 -11.35
C VAL A 524 -11.08 19.20 -10.25
N TYR A 525 -10.69 18.73 -9.07
CA TYR A 525 -11.48 18.93 -7.86
C TYR A 525 -10.71 19.87 -6.96
N ASP A 526 -11.35 20.97 -6.58
CA ASP A 526 -10.78 22.02 -5.74
C ASP A 526 -10.61 21.55 -4.29
N ASP A 527 -9.47 21.91 -3.69
CA ASP A 527 -9.25 21.83 -2.25
C ASP A 527 -9.95 23.02 -1.56
N ASP A 528 -11.09 22.77 -0.91
CA ASP A 528 -11.78 23.77 -0.07
C ASP A 528 -11.28 23.67 1.38
N ASP A 529 -10.15 24.35 1.66
CA ASP A 529 -9.63 24.56 3.02
C ASP A 529 -10.59 25.45 3.83
N SER A 530 -11.40 24.84 4.69
CA SER A 530 -12.23 25.55 5.68
C SER A 530 -11.66 25.46 7.09
N ASP A 531 -10.76 26.41 7.39
CA ASP A 531 -10.26 26.66 8.75
C ASP A 531 -11.38 27.10 9.70
N SER A 532 -11.49 26.42 10.85
CA SER A 532 -12.47 26.72 11.90
C SER A 532 -11.87 26.45 13.28
N GLY A 533 -11.18 27.45 13.82
CA GLY A 533 -10.75 27.45 15.21
C GLY A 533 -11.94 27.50 16.19
N GLY A 534 -11.80 26.81 17.33
CA GLY A 534 -12.83 26.76 18.37
C GLY A 534 -12.30 26.21 19.71
N ASP A 535 -11.94 27.14 20.60
CA ASP A 535 -11.77 27.07 22.05
C ASP A 535 -11.45 25.73 22.78
N GLY A 536 -10.32 25.76 23.48
CA GLY A 536 -10.37 25.96 24.94
C GLY A 536 -10.91 24.81 25.81
N ALA A 537 -10.00 23.96 26.30
CA ALA A 537 -10.24 23.12 27.47
C ALA A 537 -8.99 23.13 28.37
N ASP A 538 -9.05 23.89 29.47
CA ASP A 538 -8.06 23.84 30.55
C ASP A 538 -8.07 22.44 31.18
N GLY A 539 -6.91 21.78 31.20
CA GLY A 539 -6.72 20.46 31.77
C GLY A 539 -5.57 20.46 32.78
N ASP A 540 -5.90 20.58 34.06
CA ASP A 540 -4.94 20.54 35.17
C ASP A 540 -4.21 19.18 35.22
N GLY A 541 -2.98 19.16 34.69
CA GLY A 541 -2.10 18.00 34.73
C GLY A 541 -1.38 17.88 36.07
N GLU A 542 -1.91 17.08 37.00
CA GLU A 542 -1.23 16.77 38.26
C GLU A 542 0.19 16.21 38.03
N VAL A 543 1.19 16.81 38.70
CA VAL A 543 2.57 16.35 38.65
C VAL A 543 2.71 15.02 39.42
N LEU A 544 2.61 13.91 38.69
CA LEU A 544 2.74 12.57 39.25
C LEU A 544 4.09 12.38 39.95
N SER A 545 4.06 12.20 41.27
CA SER A 545 5.28 12.04 42.06
C SER A 545 6.07 10.79 41.67
N ARG A 546 7.40 10.87 41.80
CA ARG A 546 8.39 9.80 41.52
C ARG A 546 8.05 8.43 42.16
N ALA A 547 7.28 8.42 43.25
CA ALA A 547 6.83 7.20 43.91
C ALA A 547 5.72 6.45 43.15
N ALA A 548 4.85 7.16 42.43
CA ALA A 548 3.76 6.55 41.65
C ALA A 548 4.30 5.79 40.43
N VAL A 549 5.20 6.42 39.67
CA VAL A 549 5.86 5.83 38.48
C VAL A 549 6.58 4.52 38.84
N LYS A 550 7.32 4.52 39.96
CA LYS A 550 8.06 3.32 40.42
C LYS A 550 7.15 2.19 40.90
N LYS A 551 5.90 2.49 41.29
CA LYS A 551 4.92 1.49 41.72
C LYS A 551 4.20 0.84 40.54
N GLN A 552 3.98 1.57 39.44
CA GLN A 552 3.44 0.98 38.20
C GLN A 552 4.47 0.09 37.48
N SER A 553 5.76 0.43 37.50
CA SER A 553 6.81 -0.42 36.88
C SER A 553 6.94 -1.80 37.52
N LEU A 554 6.55 -1.95 38.79
CA LEU A 554 6.55 -3.22 39.53
C LEU A 554 5.25 -4.03 39.40
N LEU A 555 4.26 -3.53 38.65
CA LEU A 555 2.98 -4.21 38.37
C LEU A 555 2.86 -4.69 36.91
N LEU A 556 3.90 -4.50 36.11
CA LEU A 556 4.00 -4.91 34.70
C LEU A 556 5.08 -6.00 34.45
N HIS A 557 5.59 -6.58 35.55
CA HIS A 557 6.34 -7.83 35.61
C HIS A 557 5.56 -8.83 36.48
#